data_AF-A0A2N0QMM9-F1
#
_entry.id   AF-A0A2N0QMM9-F1
#
_cell.length_a   1.000
_cell.length_b   1.000
_cell.length_c   1.000
_cell.angle_alpha   90.00
_cell.angle_beta   90.00
_cell.angle_gamma   90.00
#
_symmetry.space_group_name_H-M   'P 1'
#
loop_
_entity.id
_entity.type
_entity.pdbx_description
1 polymer ?
#
loop_
_entity_poly.entity_id
_entity_poly.type
_entity_poly.pdbx_seq_one_letter_code
_entity_poly.pdbx_strand_id
1 'polypeptide(L)'
;AYKQFKEAYKLNVVQRQSGNSKEQQDFRNILLRMRNGESTIDDWRTLVTRFEDNLSVAERNRFSGAMFILTKWADVNAVNIDQLRSLNVPVAKIQAIHTGGNEAKKADSDTAHGLEAQLLLARGSRVMLTANLWTETGLVNGS
;
A
#
# COMPACT_ATOMS: atom_id res chain seq x y z
N ALA A 1 15.54 -28.65 6.18
CA ALA A 1 16.01 -27.26 6.01
C ALA A 1 16.08 -26.47 7.32
N TYR A 2 15.01 -26.36 8.12
CA TYR A 2 15.04 -25.48 9.31
C TYR A 2 16.12 -25.81 10.36
N LYS A 3 16.53 -27.07 10.49
CA LYS A 3 17.64 -27.49 11.37
C LYS A 3 19.04 -27.03 10.90
N GLN A 4 19.16 -26.41 9.72
CA GLN A 4 20.41 -25.86 9.20
C GLN A 4 20.65 -24.40 9.64
N PHE A 5 19.63 -23.72 10.15
CA PHE A 5 19.82 -22.40 10.76
C PHE A 5 20.56 -22.57 12.09
N LYS A 6 21.79 -22.06 12.16
CA LYS A 6 22.65 -22.17 13.34
C LYS A 6 22.53 -20.97 14.29
N GLU A 7 22.10 -19.84 13.75
CA GLU A 7 22.07 -18.56 14.46
C GLU A 7 20.79 -17.80 14.11
N ALA A 8 20.32 -16.99 15.05
CA ALA A 8 19.19 -16.09 14.86
C ALA A 8 19.55 -14.70 15.40
N TYR A 9 19.34 -13.68 14.58
CA TYR A 9 19.60 -12.29 14.92
C TYR A 9 18.27 -11.53 15.00
N LYS A 10 18.10 -10.73 16.06
CA LYS A 10 16.91 -9.90 16.26
C LYS A 10 17.28 -8.43 16.23
N LEU A 11 16.76 -7.70 15.25
CA LEU A 11 16.83 -6.24 15.25
C LEU A 11 15.87 -5.68 16.31
N ASN A 12 16.35 -4.74 17.11
CA ASN A 12 15.62 -4.15 18.23
C ASN A 12 15.35 -2.64 18.08
N VAL A 13 15.84 -2.00 17.02
CA VAL A 13 15.68 -0.55 16.79
C VAL A 13 14.68 -0.29 15.66
N VAL A 14 13.71 0.59 15.92
CA VAL A 14 12.70 1.04 14.94
C VAL A 14 13.21 2.28 14.19
N GLN A 15 13.48 2.13 12.88
CA GLN A 15 14.01 3.22 12.04
C GLN A 15 12.92 4.08 11.38
N ARG A 16 11.73 3.50 11.09
CA ARG A 16 10.66 4.21 10.35
C ARG A 16 10.04 5.35 11.16
N GLN A 17 9.86 5.13 12.46
CA GLN A 17 9.39 6.15 13.41
C GLN A 17 10.54 6.59 14.32
N SER A 18 11.74 6.88 13.79
CA SER A 18 12.96 7.14 14.57
C SER A 18 12.99 8.48 15.32
N GLY A 19 12.07 9.40 15.05
CA GLY A 19 12.06 10.70 15.71
C GLY A 19 11.80 10.62 17.23
N ASN A 20 12.26 11.65 17.94
CA ASN A 20 12.30 11.68 19.41
C ASN A 20 11.25 12.60 20.05
N SER A 21 10.31 13.14 19.27
CA SER A 21 9.15 13.84 19.86
C SER A 21 8.32 12.89 20.72
N LYS A 22 7.60 13.44 21.70
CA LYS A 22 6.74 12.66 22.60
C LYS A 22 5.71 11.85 21.80
N GLU A 23 5.13 12.48 20.78
CA GLU A 23 4.14 11.90 19.88
C GLU A 23 4.71 10.71 19.09
N GLN A 24 5.94 10.83 18.58
CA GLN A 24 6.59 9.73 17.85
C GLN A 24 6.97 8.57 18.77
N GLN A 25 7.45 8.86 19.98
CA GLN A 25 7.74 7.83 20.97
C GLN A 25 6.46 7.09 21.38
N ASP A 26 5.38 7.82 21.63
CA ASP A 26 4.09 7.25 22.00
C ASP A 26 3.52 6.39 20.89
N PHE A 27 3.54 6.86 19.65
CA PHE A 27 3.11 6.06 18.50
C PHE A 27 3.97 4.80 18.32
N ARG A 28 5.29 4.90 18.47
CA ARG A 28 6.19 3.72 18.43
C ARG A 28 5.83 2.70 19.51
N ASN A 29 5.52 3.16 20.71
CA ASN A 29 5.12 2.29 21.83
C ASN A 29 3.76 1.61 21.58
N ILE A 30 2.80 2.33 21.00
CA ILE A 30 1.52 1.76 20.56
C ILE A 30 1.76 0.62 19.56
N LEU A 31 2.59 0.84 18.53
CA LEU A 31 2.90 -0.18 17.52
C LEU A 31 3.58 -1.43 18.12
N LEU A 32 4.46 -1.24 19.11
CA LEU A 32 5.13 -2.35 19.78
C LEU A 32 4.16 -3.21 20.60
N ARG A 33 3.23 -2.58 21.34
CA ARG A 33 2.17 -3.29 22.07
C ARG A 33 1.22 -4.02 21.13
N MET A 34 0.79 -3.35 20.06
CA MET A 34 -0.10 -3.92 19.06
C MET A 34 0.50 -5.19 18.43
N ARG A 35 1.80 -5.17 18.10
CA ARG A 35 2.51 -6.35 17.57
C ARG A 35 2.44 -7.57 18.51
N ASN A 36 2.47 -7.35 19.82
CA ASN A 36 2.45 -8.41 20.82
C ASN A 36 1.03 -8.80 21.26
N GLY A 37 -0.02 -8.11 20.79
CA GLY A 37 -1.38 -8.28 21.27
C GLY A 37 -1.64 -7.64 22.64
N GLU A 38 -0.82 -6.68 23.05
CA GLU A 38 -0.85 -6.01 24.35
C GLU A 38 -1.50 -4.61 24.27
N SER A 39 -2.35 -4.39 23.26
CA SER A 39 -3.04 -3.10 23.06
C SER A 39 -3.91 -2.74 24.25
N THR A 40 -3.87 -1.46 24.65
CA THR A 40 -4.63 -0.91 25.77
C THR A 40 -5.78 -0.03 25.31
N ILE A 41 -6.69 0.31 26.22
CA ILE A 41 -7.77 1.28 25.94
C ILE A 41 -7.19 2.66 25.61
N ASP A 42 -6.08 3.06 26.24
CA ASP A 42 -5.45 4.36 25.96
C ASP A 42 -4.78 4.41 24.58
N ASP A 43 -4.27 3.27 24.10
CA ASP A 43 -3.80 3.13 22.71
C ASP A 43 -4.94 3.36 21.73
N TRP A 44 -6.08 2.72 21.99
CA TRP A 44 -7.28 2.90 21.17
C TRP A 44 -7.78 4.35 21.21
N ARG A 45 -7.87 4.97 22.39
CA ARG A 45 -8.27 6.39 22.52
C ARG A 45 -7.38 7.30 21.70
N THR A 46 -6.06 7.06 21.73
CA THR A 46 -5.09 7.80 20.93
C THR A 46 -5.32 7.61 19.44
N LEU A 47 -5.51 6.37 18.97
CA LEU A 47 -5.70 6.07 17.55
C LEU A 47 -7.03 6.60 17.01
N VAL A 48 -8.10 6.61 17.80
CA VAL A 48 -9.41 7.17 17.39
C VAL A 48 -9.33 8.66 17.08
N THR A 49 -8.44 9.42 17.75
CA THR A 49 -8.21 10.83 17.40
C THR A 49 -7.71 11.02 15.96
N ARG A 50 -7.21 9.94 15.34
CA ARG A 50 -6.69 9.93 13.97
C ARG A 50 -7.67 9.41 12.93
N PHE A 51 -8.90 9.06 13.33
CA PHE A 51 -9.97 8.78 12.37
C PHE A 51 -10.28 10.03 11.56
N GLU A 52 -10.55 9.85 10.26
CA GLU A 52 -10.72 10.97 9.34
C GLU A 52 -11.77 11.98 9.81
N ASP A 53 -12.89 11.51 10.36
CA ASP A 53 -13.98 12.33 10.89
C ASP A 53 -13.55 13.23 12.07
N ASN A 54 -12.49 12.83 12.79
CA ASN A 54 -11.94 13.57 13.93
C ASN A 54 -10.82 14.54 13.51
N LEU A 55 -10.42 14.55 12.23
CA LEU A 55 -9.36 15.40 11.71
C LEU A 55 -9.90 16.70 11.13
N SER A 56 -9.17 17.80 11.37
CA SER A 56 -9.43 19.07 10.71
C SER A 56 -9.25 18.96 9.19
N VAL A 57 -9.92 19.82 8.43
CA VAL A 57 -9.75 19.89 6.96
C VAL A 57 -8.28 20.11 6.59
N ALA A 58 -7.59 20.99 7.33
CA ALA A 58 -6.18 21.26 7.10
C ALA A 58 -5.31 20.01 7.29
N GLU A 59 -5.58 19.22 8.32
CA GLU A 59 -4.85 17.97 8.57
C GLU A 59 -5.15 16.93 7.49
N ARG A 60 -6.42 16.74 7.12
CA ARG A 60 -6.81 15.82 6.02
C ARG A 60 -6.11 16.17 4.70
N ASN A 61 -6.03 17.45 4.37
CA ASN A 61 -5.38 17.92 3.15
C ASN A 61 -3.88 17.58 3.11
N ARG A 62 -3.19 17.48 4.26
CA ARG A 62 -1.78 17.06 4.31
C ARG A 62 -1.58 15.60 3.86
N PHE A 63 -2.63 14.79 3.91
CA PHE A 63 -2.62 13.39 3.49
C PHE A 63 -3.35 13.15 2.15
N SER A 64 -3.70 14.21 1.41
CA SER A 64 -4.36 14.09 0.10
C SER A 64 -3.56 13.23 -0.90
N GLY A 65 -2.24 13.20 -0.77
CA GLY A 65 -1.33 12.34 -1.53
C GLY A 65 -0.91 11.04 -0.83
N ALA A 66 -1.56 10.63 0.26
CA ALA A 66 -1.23 9.37 0.94
C ALA A 66 -1.71 8.15 0.13
N MET A 67 -1.12 6.98 0.39
CA MET A 67 -1.65 5.72 -0.14
C MET A 67 -2.69 5.16 0.83
N PHE A 68 -3.79 4.62 0.28
CA PHE A 68 -4.80 3.92 1.06
C PHE A 68 -4.42 2.45 1.21
N ILE A 69 -4.53 1.92 2.43
CA ILE A 69 -4.40 0.49 2.72
C ILE A 69 -5.78 -0.03 3.05
N LEU A 70 -6.29 -0.96 2.24
CA LEU A 70 -7.63 -1.53 2.36
C LEU A 70 -7.54 -3.05 2.43
N THR A 71 -8.57 -3.67 2.99
CA THR A 71 -8.56 -5.12 3.28
C THR A 71 -9.00 -5.98 2.10
N LYS A 72 -9.69 -5.41 1.10
CA LYS A 72 -10.22 -6.14 -0.06
C LYS A 72 -9.80 -5.50 -1.37
N TRP A 73 -9.51 -6.33 -2.37
CA TRP A 73 -9.20 -5.89 -3.74
C TRP A 73 -10.31 -5.07 -4.39
N ALA A 74 -11.58 -5.43 -4.14
CA ALA A 74 -12.71 -4.67 -4.65
C ALA A 74 -12.70 -3.21 -4.16
N ASP A 75 -12.38 -3.00 -2.88
CA ASP A 75 -12.29 -1.67 -2.28
C ASP A 75 -11.09 -0.89 -2.84
N VAL A 76 -9.94 -1.56 -3.00
CA VAL A 76 -8.74 -0.98 -3.63
C VAL A 76 -9.05 -0.52 -5.06
N ASN A 77 -9.72 -1.36 -5.85
CA ASN A 77 -10.10 -1.02 -7.21
C ASN A 77 -11.08 0.15 -7.25
N ALA A 78 -12.09 0.17 -6.38
CA ALA A 78 -13.05 1.26 -6.29
C ALA A 78 -12.34 2.61 -6.01
N VAL A 79 -11.47 2.65 -4.98
CA VAL A 79 -10.70 3.84 -4.64
C VAL A 79 -9.78 4.26 -5.79
N ASN A 80 -9.05 3.34 -6.43
CA ASN A 80 -8.17 3.65 -7.55
C ASN A 80 -8.93 4.23 -8.74
N ILE A 81 -10.12 3.69 -9.06
CA ILE A 81 -10.97 4.20 -10.12
C ILE A 81 -11.52 5.59 -9.78
N ASP A 82 -11.94 5.83 -8.55
CA ASP A 82 -12.42 7.15 -8.13
C ASP A 82 -11.32 8.20 -8.13
N GLN A 83 -10.10 7.83 -7.73
CA GLN A 83 -8.92 8.70 -7.85
C GLN A 83 -8.53 8.94 -9.32
N LEU A 84 -8.68 7.95 -10.19
CA LEU A 84 -8.45 8.14 -11.62
C LEU A 84 -9.48 9.10 -12.23
N ARG A 85 -10.76 8.97 -11.86
CA ARG A 85 -11.85 9.87 -12.29
C ARG A 85 -11.64 11.30 -11.80
N SER A 86 -11.17 11.47 -10.56
CA SER A 86 -10.97 12.79 -9.94
C SER A 86 -9.90 13.63 -10.65
N LEU A 87 -8.98 13.01 -11.41
CA LEU A 87 -8.02 13.72 -12.25
C LEU A 87 -8.71 14.56 -13.34
N ASN A 88 -9.94 14.22 -13.74
CA ASN A 88 -10.73 14.94 -14.72
C ASN A 88 -9.99 15.24 -16.04
N VAL A 89 -9.25 14.24 -16.54
CA VAL A 89 -8.54 14.28 -17.82
C VAL A 89 -8.84 13.01 -18.62
N PRO A 90 -8.59 13.00 -19.95
CA PRO A 90 -8.78 11.80 -20.76
C PRO A 90 -8.01 10.59 -20.21
N VAL A 91 -8.70 9.44 -20.17
CA VAL A 91 -8.16 8.16 -19.71
C VAL A 91 -7.81 7.29 -20.91
N ALA A 92 -6.55 6.86 -20.98
CA ALA A 92 -6.10 5.85 -21.91
C ALA A 92 -6.49 4.45 -21.42
N LYS A 93 -7.17 3.70 -22.29
CA LYS A 93 -7.49 2.30 -22.08
C LYS A 93 -6.48 1.44 -22.82
N ILE A 94 -5.63 0.74 -22.09
CA ILE A 94 -4.63 -0.18 -22.65
C ILE A 94 -5.17 -1.61 -22.49
N GLN A 95 -5.19 -2.37 -23.57
CA GLN A 95 -5.62 -3.77 -23.57
C GLN A 95 -4.40 -4.69 -23.63
N ALA A 96 -4.41 -5.75 -22.82
CA ALA A 96 -3.39 -6.76 -22.88
C ALA A 96 -3.44 -7.54 -24.20
N ILE A 97 -2.28 -8.01 -24.66
CA ILE A 97 -2.16 -8.94 -25.78
C ILE A 97 -1.94 -10.33 -25.20
N HIS A 98 -2.85 -11.26 -25.49
CA HIS A 98 -2.82 -12.61 -24.95
C HIS A 98 -2.28 -13.61 -25.98
N THR A 99 -1.30 -14.43 -25.60
CA THR A 99 -0.65 -15.41 -26.49
C THR A 99 -1.18 -16.85 -26.32
N GLY A 100 -2.00 -17.12 -25.28
CA GLY A 100 -2.53 -18.46 -24.97
C GLY A 100 -3.95 -18.75 -25.48
N GLY A 101 -4.39 -18.10 -26.56
CA GLY A 101 -5.72 -18.28 -27.13
C GLY A 101 -6.86 -17.73 -26.25
N ASN A 102 -8.09 -18.19 -26.50
CA ASN A 102 -9.30 -17.66 -25.85
C ASN A 102 -9.34 -17.88 -24.33
N GLU A 103 -8.74 -18.95 -23.83
CA GLU A 103 -8.73 -19.24 -22.39
C GLU A 103 -7.79 -18.30 -21.64
N ALA A 104 -6.64 -17.93 -22.22
CA ALA A 104 -5.75 -16.94 -21.62
C ALA A 104 -6.36 -15.53 -21.51
N LYS A 105 -7.32 -15.19 -22.37
CA LYS A 105 -8.07 -13.92 -22.28
C LYS A 105 -9.09 -13.90 -21.14
N LYS A 106 -9.56 -15.07 -20.71
CA LYS A 106 -10.54 -15.23 -19.62
C LYS A 106 -9.89 -15.44 -18.26
N ALA A 107 -8.58 -15.67 -18.22
CA ALA A 107 -7.82 -15.82 -16.99
C ALA A 107 -7.99 -14.55 -16.13
N ASP A 108 -8.18 -14.76 -14.83
CA ASP A 108 -8.17 -13.66 -13.87
C ASP A 108 -6.73 -13.16 -13.63
N SER A 109 -6.63 -11.98 -13.02
CA SER A 109 -5.36 -11.35 -12.70
C SER A 109 -4.47 -12.26 -11.85
N ASP A 110 -5.04 -12.99 -10.89
CA ASP A 110 -4.31 -13.92 -10.02
C ASP A 110 -3.62 -15.04 -10.82
N THR A 111 -4.35 -15.66 -11.75
CA THR A 111 -3.80 -16.66 -12.68
C THR A 111 -2.75 -16.05 -13.60
N ALA A 112 -2.90 -14.77 -13.96
CA ALA A 112 -1.97 -14.00 -14.77
C ALA A 112 -0.84 -13.33 -13.95
N HIS A 113 -0.58 -13.77 -12.71
CA HIS A 113 0.45 -13.22 -11.83
C HIS A 113 0.32 -11.71 -11.54
N GLY A 114 -0.91 -11.25 -11.35
CA GLY A 114 -1.26 -9.85 -11.06
C GLY A 114 -1.30 -8.95 -12.30
N LEU A 115 -1.34 -9.53 -13.50
CA LEU A 115 -1.49 -8.77 -14.74
C LEU A 115 -2.96 -8.64 -15.14
N GLU A 116 -3.44 -7.40 -15.12
CA GLU A 116 -4.79 -7.06 -15.55
C GLU A 116 -4.94 -7.15 -17.09
N ALA A 117 -6.08 -7.69 -17.54
CA ALA A 117 -6.42 -7.72 -18.97
C ALA A 117 -6.61 -6.30 -19.57
N GLN A 118 -6.89 -5.33 -18.70
CA GLN A 118 -7.07 -3.93 -19.04
C GLN A 118 -6.39 -3.04 -18.01
N LEU A 119 -5.58 -2.10 -18.50
CA LEU A 119 -5.00 -1.04 -17.70
C LEU A 119 -5.61 0.31 -18.09
N LEU A 120 -6.01 1.10 -17.10
CA LEU A 120 -6.51 2.46 -17.27
C LEU A 120 -5.48 3.45 -16.74
N LEU A 121 -5.04 4.39 -17.57
CA LEU A 121 -4.05 5.41 -17.19
C LEU A 121 -4.50 6.80 -17.60
N ALA A 122 -4.16 7.78 -16.78
CA ALA A 122 -4.35 9.19 -17.07
C ALA A 122 -3.08 9.97 -16.73
N ARG A 123 -2.92 11.16 -17.31
CA ARG A 123 -1.85 12.06 -16.89
C ARG A 123 -2.10 12.45 -15.42
N GLY A 124 -1.10 12.25 -14.57
CA GLY A 124 -1.21 12.49 -13.13
C GLY A 124 -1.59 11.26 -12.31
N SER A 125 -1.86 10.11 -12.95
CA SER A 125 -2.01 8.84 -12.23
C SER A 125 -0.74 8.50 -11.44
N ARG A 126 -0.92 8.06 -10.20
CA ARG A 126 0.13 7.41 -9.42
C ARG A 126 0.08 5.93 -9.74
N VAL A 127 1.24 5.37 -10.07
CA VAL A 127 1.39 3.96 -10.46
C VAL A 127 2.43 3.31 -9.57
N MET A 128 2.41 1.98 -9.54
CA MET A 128 3.43 1.16 -8.89
C MET A 128 3.94 0.15 -9.92
N LEU A 129 5.25 -0.02 -9.99
CA LEU A 129 5.83 -1.10 -10.78
C LEU A 129 5.54 -2.45 -10.10
N THR A 130 5.01 -3.42 -10.85
CA THR A 130 4.74 -4.78 -10.35
C THR A 130 5.83 -5.79 -10.74
N ALA A 131 6.86 -5.34 -11.45
CA ALA A 131 7.97 -6.16 -11.93
C ALA A 131 9.31 -5.42 -11.79
N ASN A 132 10.39 -6.20 -11.68
CA ASN A 132 11.75 -5.68 -11.71
C ASN A 132 12.15 -5.44 -13.17
N LEU A 133 12.32 -4.17 -13.54
CA LEU A 133 12.68 -3.78 -14.91
C LEU A 133 14.17 -3.47 -15.01
N TRP A 134 14.72 -2.74 -14.03
CA TRP A 134 16.13 -2.37 -13.99
C TRP A 134 16.57 -2.14 -12.54
N THR A 135 17.07 -3.21 -11.92
CA THR A 135 17.41 -3.22 -10.49
C THR A 135 18.57 -2.29 -10.16
N GLU A 136 19.56 -2.16 -11.05
CA GLU A 136 20.73 -1.30 -10.86
C GLU A 136 20.38 0.19 -10.76
N THR A 137 19.29 0.63 -11.42
CA THR A 137 18.82 2.03 -11.38
C THR A 137 17.62 2.22 -10.47
N GLY A 138 17.21 1.19 -9.73
CA GLY A 138 16.10 1.25 -8.78
C GLY A 138 14.70 1.15 -9.40
N LEU A 139 14.54 0.69 -10.65
CA LEU A 139 13.24 0.37 -11.24
C LEU A 139 12.84 -1.06 -10.86
N VAL A 140 12.32 -1.20 -9.65
CA VAL A 140 12.00 -2.49 -9.02
C VAL A 140 10.51 -2.63 -8.70
N ASN A 141 10.07 -3.85 -8.40
CA ASN A 141 8.72 -4.08 -7.90
C ASN A 141 8.48 -3.27 -6.61
N GLY A 142 7.40 -2.50 -6.58
CA GLY A 142 7.03 -1.60 -5.49
C GLY A 142 7.53 -0.17 -5.63
N SER A 143 8.29 0.17 -6.68
CA SER A 143 8.65 1.54 -7.05
C SER A 143 7.47 2.36 -7.55
#